data_AF-A0A0G1KCB3-F1
#
_entry.id   AF-A0A0G1KCB3-F1
#
_cell.length_a   1.000
_cell.length_b   1.000
_cell.length_c   1.000
_cell.angle_alpha   90.00
_cell.angle_beta   90.00
_cell.angle_gamma   90.00
#
_symmetry.space_group_name_H-M   'P 1'
#
loop_
_entity.id
_entity.type
_entity.pdbx_description
1 polymer ?
#
loop_
_entity_poly.entity_id
_entity_poly.type
_entity_poly.pdbx_seq_one_letter_code
_entity_poly.pdbx_strand_id
1 'polypeptide(L)'
;MEQEIETGNGTVTKTVSISYHNPRKGSNCNLEAGQLCLNGVYRDYVRLLVPKGSKLLSVVGSEVKESVTEDLDKTVFEAFFTMRPESQSKIVFKYELPPLDLSTYKLLIQKQPGLPIVKHTITLNGNQIEVDVNEDKELILN
;
A
#
# COMPACT_ATOMS: atom_id res chain seq x y z
N MET A 1 0.51 3.75 6.87
CA MET A 1 1.24 2.99 5.83
C MET A 1 2.69 2.93 6.23
N GLU A 2 3.36 1.80 6.03
CA GLU A 2 4.80 1.67 6.34
C GLU A 2 5.55 1.47 5.02
N GLN A 3 6.69 2.14 4.87
CA GLN A 3 7.56 2.06 3.71
C GLN A 3 8.99 1.85 4.19
N GLU A 4 9.60 0.74 3.81
CA GLU A 4 11.00 0.45 4.07
C GLU A 4 11.77 0.49 2.76
N ILE A 5 12.91 1.17 2.75
CA ILE A 5 13.74 1.41 1.58
C ILE A 5 15.16 1.01 1.94
N GLU A 6 15.67 0.02 1.22
CA GLU A 6 17.02 -0.52 1.39
C GLU A 6 17.81 -0.25 0.10
N THR A 7 18.92 0.48 0.22
CA THR A 7 19.82 0.76 -0.90
C THR A 7 21.09 -0.07 -0.76
N GLY A 8 21.45 -0.85 -1.79
CA GLY A 8 22.67 -1.64 -1.77
C GLY A 8 23.05 -2.15 -3.16
N ASN A 9 24.36 -2.25 -3.43
CA ASN A 9 24.89 -2.82 -4.68
C ASN A 9 24.30 -2.21 -5.98
N GLY A 10 23.98 -0.91 -5.97
CA GLY A 10 23.36 -0.22 -7.10
C GLY A 10 21.88 -0.53 -7.34
N THR A 11 21.26 -1.26 -6.41
CA THR A 11 19.82 -1.57 -6.42
C THR A 11 19.12 -0.91 -5.25
N VAL A 12 17.85 -0.59 -5.43
CA VAL A 12 16.97 -0.13 -4.34
C VAL A 12 15.81 -1.09 -4.23
N THR A 13 15.70 -1.71 -3.07
CA THR A 13 14.55 -2.54 -2.71
C THR A 13 13.61 -1.71 -1.85
N LYS A 14 12.32 -1.75 -2.18
CA LYS A 14 11.29 -1.07 -1.41
C LYS A 14 10.23 -2.06 -0.98
N THR A 15 9.90 -2.01 0.31
CA THR A 15 8.83 -2.78 0.92
C THR A 15 7.72 -1.82 1.37
N VAL A 16 6.52 -1.99 0.84
CA VAL A 16 5.35 -1.17 1.18
C VAL A 16 4.32 -2.04 1.88
N SER A 17 3.99 -1.67 3.11
CA SER A 17 3.02 -2.36 3.94
C SER A 17 1.76 -1.51 4.16
N ILE A 18 0.61 -2.12 3.86
CA ILE A 18 -0.72 -1.51 3.97
C ILE A 18 -1.54 -2.34 4.95
N SER A 19 -1.95 -1.71 6.05
CA SER A 19 -2.73 -2.34 7.11
C SER A 19 -4.17 -1.83 7.06
N TYR A 20 -5.11 -2.76 7.01
CA TYR A 20 -6.54 -2.52 7.06
C TYR A 20 -7.09 -2.98 8.41
N HIS A 21 -7.99 -2.21 8.98
CA HIS A 21 -8.64 -2.55 10.23
C HIS A 21 -10.13 -2.25 10.17
N ASN A 22 -10.94 -3.28 10.40
CA ASN A 22 -12.37 -3.13 10.61
C ASN A 22 -12.69 -3.35 12.10
N PRO A 23 -12.88 -2.30 12.91
CA PRO A 23 -13.20 -2.43 14.33
C PRO A 23 -14.70 -2.71 14.59
N ARG A 24 -15.54 -2.75 13.56
CA ARG A 24 -16.99 -2.80 13.72
C ARG A 24 -17.50 -4.24 13.67
N LYS A 25 -18.49 -4.53 14.50
CA LYS A 25 -19.24 -5.79 14.53
C LYS A 25 -19.97 -6.06 13.23
N GLY A 26 -20.05 -7.34 12.86
CA GLY A 26 -20.81 -7.77 11.69
C GLY A 26 -22.29 -7.41 11.82
N SER A 27 -22.91 -7.04 10.70
CA SER A 27 -24.36 -6.83 10.66
C SER A 27 -25.11 -8.17 10.75
N ASN A 28 -26.29 -8.18 11.36
CA ASN A 28 -27.14 -9.36 11.47
C ASN A 28 -27.79 -9.79 10.12
N CYS A 29 -27.62 -8.97 9.07
CA CYS A 29 -27.98 -9.22 7.66
C CYS A 29 -29.33 -9.94 7.41
N ASN A 30 -30.31 -9.75 8.30
CA ASN A 30 -31.62 -10.37 8.23
C ASN A 30 -32.60 -9.41 7.54
N LEU A 31 -32.80 -9.62 6.23
CA LEU A 31 -33.69 -8.83 5.40
C LEU A 31 -35.17 -8.96 5.81
N GLU A 32 -35.59 -10.12 6.33
CA GLU A 32 -36.96 -10.35 6.81
C GLU A 32 -37.26 -9.55 8.09
N ALA A 33 -36.23 -9.25 8.89
CA ALA A 33 -36.31 -8.36 10.04
C ALA A 33 -36.06 -6.88 9.71
N GLY A 34 -35.91 -6.53 8.42
CA GLY A 34 -35.59 -5.16 7.98
C GLY A 34 -34.17 -4.69 8.33
N GLN A 35 -33.25 -5.61 8.64
CA GLN A 35 -31.90 -5.27 9.09
C GLN A 35 -30.92 -5.27 7.91
N LEU A 36 -30.26 -4.12 7.70
CA LEU A 36 -29.33 -3.90 6.60
C LEU A 36 -27.98 -4.61 6.84
N CYS A 37 -27.37 -5.11 5.77
CA CYS A 37 -26.04 -5.73 5.78
C CYS A 37 -24.96 -4.68 5.53
N LEU A 38 -24.78 -3.74 6.46
CA LEU A 38 -23.87 -2.60 6.30
C LEU A 38 -22.40 -2.97 6.56
N ASN A 39 -22.16 -3.96 7.40
CA ASN A 39 -20.81 -4.43 7.72
C ASN A 39 -20.73 -5.96 7.57
N GLY A 40 -20.47 -6.39 6.33
CA GLY A 40 -20.23 -7.78 5.97
C GLY A 40 -18.74 -8.07 5.71
N VAL A 41 -18.47 -9.11 4.92
CA VAL A 41 -17.11 -9.39 4.44
C VAL A 41 -16.70 -8.30 3.46
N TYR A 42 -15.69 -7.52 3.85
CA TYR A 42 -15.04 -6.54 2.99
C TYR A 42 -14.16 -7.26 1.98
N ARG A 43 -14.22 -6.84 0.72
CA ARG A 43 -13.43 -7.35 -0.39
C ARG A 43 -12.88 -6.17 -1.12
N ASP A 44 -11.58 -6.18 -1.39
CA ASP A 44 -10.94 -5.02 -1.97
C ASP A 44 -9.82 -5.41 -2.93
N TYR A 45 -9.67 -4.56 -3.93
CA TYR A 45 -8.68 -4.67 -4.98
C TYR A 45 -7.72 -3.50 -4.89
N VAL A 46 -6.48 -3.80 -4.51
CA VAL A 46 -5.45 -2.81 -4.20
C VAL A 46 -4.49 -2.70 -5.37
N ARG A 47 -4.26 -1.48 -5.84
CA ARG A 47 -3.29 -1.15 -6.89
C ARG A 47 -2.20 -0.27 -6.30
N LEU A 48 -0.95 -0.73 -6.36
CA LEU A 48 0.23 0.06 -5.99
C LEU A 48 0.93 0.54 -7.27
N LEU A 49 0.85 1.85 -7.52
CA LEU A 49 1.51 2.50 -8.66
C LEU A 49 2.92 2.93 -8.25
N VAL A 50 3.93 2.43 -8.95
CA VAL A 50 5.34 2.65 -8.65
C VAL A 50 6.09 3.16 -9.90
N PRO A 51 7.33 3.67 -9.78
CA PRO A 51 8.10 4.10 -10.94
C PRO A 51 8.14 3.02 -12.03
N LYS A 52 7.97 3.44 -13.28
CA LYS A 52 7.98 2.53 -14.43
C LYS A 52 9.29 1.73 -14.50
N GLY A 53 9.16 0.45 -14.81
CA GLY A 53 10.30 -0.48 -14.85
C GLY A 53 10.67 -1.08 -13.49
N SER A 54 9.90 -0.78 -12.43
CA SER A 54 10.05 -1.48 -11.15
C SER A 54 9.70 -2.97 -11.31
N LYS A 55 10.43 -3.84 -10.60
CA LYS A 55 10.24 -5.28 -10.67
C LYS A 55 9.64 -5.80 -9.37
N LEU A 56 8.48 -6.44 -9.46
CA LEU A 56 7.85 -7.07 -8.31
C LEU A 56 8.68 -8.28 -7.85
N LEU A 57 9.02 -8.32 -6.56
CA LEU A 57 9.72 -9.46 -5.96
C LEU A 57 8.75 -10.40 -5.23
N SER A 58 7.82 -9.83 -4.46
CA SER A 58 6.79 -10.61 -3.77
C SER A 58 5.59 -9.75 -3.34
N VAL A 59 4.44 -10.42 -3.16
CA VAL A 59 3.25 -9.88 -2.52
C VAL A 59 2.80 -10.85 -1.43
N VAL A 60 2.67 -10.37 -0.20
CA VAL A 60 2.12 -11.13 0.93
C VAL A 60 0.76 -10.56 1.30
N GLY A 61 -0.22 -11.42 1.56
CA GLY A 61 -1.57 -11.03 1.96
C GLY A 61 -2.58 -10.91 0.83
N SER A 62 -2.17 -11.19 -0.43
CA SER A 62 -3.09 -11.34 -1.55
C SER A 62 -3.71 -12.74 -1.56
N GLU A 63 -5.02 -12.84 -1.79
CA GLU A 63 -5.76 -14.10 -1.97
C GLU A 63 -5.79 -14.56 -3.43
N VAL A 64 -5.35 -13.70 -4.35
CA VAL A 64 -5.17 -14.02 -5.77
C VAL A 64 -3.72 -13.87 -6.15
N LYS A 65 -3.32 -14.54 -7.24
CA LYS A 65 -2.01 -14.34 -7.84
C LYS A 65 -1.83 -12.86 -8.20
N GLU A 66 -0.67 -12.32 -7.85
CA GLU A 66 -0.27 -10.96 -8.15
C GLU A 66 -0.24 -10.71 -9.66
N SER A 67 -0.68 -9.51 -10.06
CA SER A 67 -0.66 -9.02 -11.43
C SER A 67 0.26 -7.81 -11.53
N VAL A 68 1.02 -7.74 -12.62
CA VAL A 68 1.90 -6.62 -12.94
C VAL A 68 1.47 -6.05 -14.29
N THR A 69 1.03 -4.80 -14.29
CA THR A 69 0.57 -4.09 -15.49
C THR A 69 1.24 -2.72 -15.60
N GLU A 70 0.97 -2.00 -16.68
CA GLU A 70 1.39 -0.61 -16.84
C GLU A 70 0.16 0.29 -17.00
N ASP A 71 0.16 1.43 -16.32
CA ASP A 71 -0.88 2.45 -16.39
C ASP A 71 -0.28 3.80 -16.00
N LEU A 72 -0.73 4.91 -16.60
CA LEU A 72 -0.27 6.27 -16.30
C LEU A 72 1.27 6.45 -16.27
N ASP A 73 2.00 5.73 -17.14
CA ASP A 73 3.47 5.69 -17.16
C ASP A 73 4.08 5.23 -15.81
N LYS A 74 3.38 4.33 -15.12
CA LYS A 74 3.78 3.64 -13.90
C LYS A 74 3.73 2.14 -14.11
N THR A 75 4.55 1.41 -13.36
CA THR A 75 4.32 -0.03 -13.16
C THR A 75 3.29 -0.18 -12.05
N VAL A 76 2.31 -1.06 -12.23
CA VAL A 76 1.20 -1.27 -11.30
C VAL A 76 1.27 -2.69 -10.75
N PHE A 77 1.31 -2.81 -9.43
CA PHE A 77 1.18 -4.09 -8.73
C PHE A 77 -0.22 -4.22 -8.14
N GLU A 78 -0.85 -5.35 -8.38
CA GLU A 78 -2.24 -5.55 -8.01
C GLU A 78 -2.39 -6.73 -7.05
N ALA A 79 -3.23 -6.54 -6.02
CA ALA A 79 -3.53 -7.55 -5.02
C ALA A 79 -5.02 -7.53 -4.69
N PHE A 80 -5.58 -8.67 -4.31
CA PHE A 80 -6.95 -8.78 -3.83
C PHE A 80 -6.96 -9.42 -2.46
N PHE A 81 -7.80 -8.93 -1.55
CA PHE A 81 -7.96 -9.55 -0.23
C PHE A 81 -9.39 -9.43 0.27
N THR A 82 -9.71 -10.26 1.26
CA THR A 82 -10.93 -10.15 2.04
C THR A 82 -10.63 -9.87 3.51
N MET A 83 -11.57 -9.22 4.19
CA MET A 83 -11.48 -8.89 5.60
C MET A 83 -12.85 -9.06 6.24
N ARG A 84 -12.90 -9.74 7.38
CA ARG A 84 -14.15 -9.95 8.12
C ARG A 84 -14.44 -8.74 9.04
N PRO A 85 -15.67 -8.61 9.54
CA PRO A 85 -15.94 -7.71 10.66
C PRO A 85 -15.03 -8.04 11.85
N GLU A 86 -14.68 -7.01 12.62
CA GLU A 86 -13.78 -7.11 13.79
C GLU A 86 -12.41 -7.77 13.48
N SER A 87 -11.89 -7.60 12.26
CA SER A 87 -10.60 -8.17 11.86
C SER A 87 -9.62 -7.12 11.31
N GLN A 88 -8.39 -7.58 11.07
CA GLN A 88 -7.33 -6.83 10.45
C GLN A 88 -6.73 -7.66 9.30
N SER A 89 -6.29 -6.97 8.25
CA SER A 89 -5.57 -7.58 7.13
C SER A 89 -4.36 -6.71 6.77
N LYS A 90 -3.23 -7.33 6.39
CA LYS A 90 -2.02 -6.62 5.98
C LYS A 90 -1.60 -7.11 4.59
N ILE A 91 -1.39 -6.18 3.67
CA ILE A 91 -0.78 -6.46 2.36
C ILE A 91 0.62 -5.87 2.35
N VAL A 92 1.60 -6.66 1.90
CA VAL A 92 3.00 -6.26 1.80
C VAL A 92 3.50 -6.48 0.39
N PHE A 93 3.89 -5.41 -0.29
CA PHE A 93 4.55 -5.44 -1.58
C PHE A 93 6.05 -5.28 -1.39
N LYS A 94 6.86 -6.18 -1.93
CA LYS A 94 8.31 -6.02 -2.03
C LYS A 94 8.71 -5.94 -3.49
N TYR A 95 9.47 -4.92 -3.86
CA TYR A 95 9.87 -4.68 -5.25
C TYR A 95 11.23 -3.98 -5.35
N GLU A 96 11.87 -4.14 -6.50
CA GLU A 96 13.06 -3.39 -6.88
C GLU A 96 12.64 -2.19 -7.74
N LEU A 97 13.22 -1.02 -7.44
CA LEU A 97 13.07 0.15 -8.29
C LEU A 97 13.95 0.02 -9.54
N PRO A 98 13.59 0.71 -10.65
CA PRO A 98 14.52 0.87 -11.77
C PRO A 98 15.82 1.55 -11.31
N PRO A 99 16.89 1.54 -12.12
CA PRO A 99 18.12 2.28 -11.80
C PRO A 99 17.81 3.75 -11.48
N LEU A 100 18.31 4.23 -10.34
CA LEU A 100 18.11 5.59 -9.83
C LEU A 100 19.45 6.21 -9.49
N ASP A 101 19.56 7.53 -9.64
CA ASP A 101 20.64 8.30 -9.03
C ASP A 101 20.38 8.40 -7.52
N LEU A 102 21.26 7.76 -6.73
CA LEU A 102 21.13 7.68 -5.27
C LEU A 102 21.87 8.81 -4.53
N SER A 103 22.42 9.79 -5.25
CA SER A 103 23.04 10.97 -4.63
C SER A 103 22.05 11.76 -3.75
N THR A 104 20.76 11.71 -4.07
CA THR A 104 19.67 12.24 -3.24
C THR A 104 18.40 11.44 -3.48
N TYR A 105 17.88 10.78 -2.45
CA TYR A 105 16.66 10.00 -2.59
C TYR A 105 15.42 10.90 -2.54
N LYS A 106 14.83 11.16 -3.71
CA LYS A 106 13.59 11.93 -3.84
C LYS A 106 12.40 10.99 -3.90
N LEU A 107 11.44 11.19 -3.01
CA LEU A 107 10.22 10.41 -2.92
C LEU A 107 9.00 11.29 -3.15
N LEU A 108 8.25 10.98 -4.20
CA LEU A 108 6.90 11.49 -4.42
C LEU A 108 5.88 10.50 -3.83
N ILE A 109 4.98 10.99 -3.00
CA ILE A 109 3.82 10.26 -2.49
C ILE A 109 2.57 11.01 -2.94
N GLN A 110 1.74 10.37 -3.74
CA GLN A 110 0.49 10.97 -4.21
C GLN A 110 -0.67 10.56 -3.30
N LYS A 111 -1.43 11.55 -2.85
CA LYS A 111 -2.57 11.33 -1.97
C LYS A 111 -3.77 10.90 -2.81
N GLN A 112 -4.36 9.76 -2.48
CA GLN A 112 -5.64 9.38 -3.05
C GLN A 112 -6.75 10.34 -2.58
N PRO A 113 -7.48 10.99 -3.49
CA PRO A 113 -8.64 11.81 -3.15
C PRO A 113 -9.70 11.01 -2.39
N GLY A 114 -10.42 11.66 -1.47
CA GLY A 114 -11.51 11.03 -0.70
C GLY A 114 -11.08 10.20 0.51
N LEU A 115 -9.79 9.87 0.66
CA LEU A 115 -9.28 9.30 1.92
C LEU A 115 -9.05 10.37 2.99
N PRO A 116 -9.18 10.04 4.28
CA PRO A 116 -8.65 10.88 5.35
C PRO A 116 -7.12 11.01 5.26
N ILE A 117 -6.52 11.82 6.12
CA ILE A 117 -5.06 11.90 6.26
C ILE A 117 -4.52 10.51 6.58
N VAL A 118 -3.54 10.05 5.80
CA VAL A 118 -2.86 8.78 6.04
C VAL A 118 -1.47 9.09 6.55
N LYS A 119 -1.13 8.57 7.73
CA LYS A 119 0.23 8.65 8.27
C LYS A 119 1.12 7.62 7.58
N HIS A 120 2.26 8.07 7.06
CA HIS A 120 3.28 7.23 6.46
C HIS A 120 4.51 7.21 7.38
N THR A 121 4.94 6.02 7.75
CA THR A 121 6.25 5.79 8.39
C THR A 121 7.20 5.32 7.30
N ILE A 122 8.28 6.06 7.07
CA ILE A 122 9.22 5.83 5.97
C ILE A 122 10.60 5.62 6.57
N THR A 123 11.20 4.48 6.27
CA THR A 123 12.52 4.08 6.77
C THR A 123 13.46 3.92 5.60
N LEU A 124 14.50 4.75 5.51
CA LEU A 124 15.58 4.64 4.53
C LEU A 124 16.84 4.14 5.25
N ASN A 125 17.29 2.92 4.92
CA ASN A 125 18.49 2.31 5.51
C ASN A 125 18.53 2.40 7.06
N GLY A 126 17.38 2.22 7.70
CA GLY A 126 17.22 2.32 9.17
C GLY A 126 16.88 3.71 9.71
N ASN A 127 17.05 4.79 8.93
CA ASN A 127 16.64 6.14 9.32
C ASN A 127 15.14 6.32 9.08
N GLN A 128 14.38 6.53 10.15
CA GLN A 128 12.92 6.63 10.09
C GLN A 128 12.46 8.08 10.14
N ILE A 129 11.48 8.41 9.29
CA ILE A 129 10.67 9.62 9.38
C ILE A 129 9.19 9.27 9.37
N GLU A 130 8.37 10.17 9.89
CA GLU A 130 6.91 10.08 9.81
C GLU A 130 6.36 11.30 9.09
N VAL A 131 5.42 11.07 8.18
CA VAL A 131 4.80 12.11 7.36
C VAL A 131 3.30 11.88 7.30
N ASP A 132 2.55 12.94 7.60
CA ASP A 132 1.11 12.97 7.38
C ASP A 132 0.83 13.34 5.92
N VAL A 133 0.24 12.41 5.17
CA VAL A 133 -0.09 12.58 3.76
C VAL A 133 -1.54 13.07 3.66
N ASN A 134 -1.70 14.39 3.77
CA ASN A 134 -2.96 15.12 3.60
C ASN A 134 -3.14 15.68 2.17
N GLU A 135 -2.06 15.74 1.40
CA GLU A 135 -1.95 16.15 -0.01
C GLU A 135 -0.75 15.41 -0.62
N ASP A 136 -0.45 15.65 -1.89
CA ASP A 136 0.76 15.12 -2.52
C ASP A 136 2.01 15.64 -1.79
N LYS A 137 2.93 14.73 -1.44
CA LYS A 137 4.17 15.06 -0.72
C LYS A 137 5.38 14.73 -1.57
N GLU A 138 6.27 15.70 -1.68
CA GLU A 138 7.64 15.51 -2.16
C GLU A 138 8.58 15.53 -0.97
N LEU A 139 9.37 14.47 -0.82
CA LEU A 139 10.28 14.27 0.31
C LEU A 139 11.69 14.06 -0.21
N ILE A 140 12.65 14.65 0.48
CA ILE A 140 14.08 14.37 0.30
C ILE A 140 14.50 13.56 1.52
N LEU A 141 14.92 12.31 1.30
CA LEU A 141 15.41 11.42 2.33
C LEU A 141 16.95 11.44 2.32
N ASN A 142 17.54 11.58 3.51
CA ASN A 142 18.99 11.62 3.73
C ASN A 142 19.45 10.42 4.57
#